data_AF-A0A383D7V3-F1
#
_entry.id   AF-A0A383D7V3-F1
#
_cell.length_a   1.000
_cell.length_b   1.000
_cell.length_c   1.000
_cell.angle_alpha   90.00
_cell.angle_beta   90.00
_cell.angle_gamma   90.00
#
_symmetry.space_group_name_H-M   'P 1'
#
loop_
_entity.id
_entity.type
_entity.pdbx_description
1 polymer ?
#
loop_
_entity_poly.entity_id
_entity_poly.type
_entity_poly.pdbx_seq_one_letter_code
_entity_poly.pdbx_strand_id
1 'polypeptide(L)'
;MRPALPMPSDAPENLRKFLESDDLAMITMGLSMAKGSADASRQTLGLILGLYMFHGDKEIRSLAKTAFTKLAPSVPKRIVRKYWQAEYRTQSWVWDGWMQKMVSEVDEAGINPVYFLTRGLVAGDEDTRGAIIEILGKIKVVDESSTVVA
;
A
#
# COMPACT_ATOMS: atom_id res chain seq x y z
N MET A 1 -45.41 2.67 -1.78
CA MET A 1 -44.04 3.09 -2.15
C MET A 1 -43.18 2.86 -0.91
N ARG A 2 -42.34 1.81 -0.90
CA ARG A 2 -41.39 1.61 0.22
C ARG A 2 -40.27 2.64 0.06
N PRO A 3 -39.81 3.32 1.13
CA PRO A 3 -38.64 4.17 1.02
C PRO A 3 -37.45 3.26 0.67
N ALA A 4 -36.71 3.62 -0.38
CA ALA A 4 -35.41 3.01 -0.63
C ALA A 4 -34.53 3.29 0.59
N LEU A 5 -34.06 2.23 1.24
CA LEU A 5 -33.02 2.32 2.26
C LEU A 5 -31.82 3.08 1.67
N PRO A 6 -31.17 3.99 2.41
CA PRO A 6 -29.91 4.57 1.96
C PRO A 6 -28.91 3.42 1.77
N MET A 7 -28.46 3.21 0.53
CA MET A 7 -27.35 2.29 0.24
C MET A 7 -26.16 2.72 1.11
N PRO A 8 -25.47 1.79 1.80
CA PRO A 8 -24.25 2.11 2.53
C PRO A 8 -23.25 2.74 1.55
N SER A 9 -22.41 3.66 2.02
CA SER A 9 -21.43 4.34 1.17
C SER A 9 -20.42 3.34 0.59
N ASP A 10 -20.61 2.88 -0.66
CA ASP A 10 -19.68 1.98 -1.37
C ASP A 10 -18.31 2.63 -1.67
N ALA A 11 -18.09 3.88 -1.25
CA ALA A 11 -16.90 4.66 -1.54
C ALA A 11 -15.58 3.99 -1.11
N PRO A 12 -15.45 3.36 0.07
CA PRO A 12 -14.21 2.69 0.48
C PRO A 12 -13.90 1.45 -0.37
N GLU A 13 -14.91 0.66 -0.73
CA GLU A 13 -14.72 -0.55 -1.51
C GLU A 13 -14.42 -0.24 -2.99
N ASN A 14 -15.07 0.79 -3.55
CA ASN A 14 -14.77 1.30 -4.88
C ASN A 14 -13.37 1.90 -4.95
N LEU A 15 -12.94 2.62 -3.91
CA LEU A 15 -11.56 3.13 -3.82
C LEU A 15 -10.54 1.99 -3.91
N ARG A 16 -10.74 0.93 -3.15
CA ARG A 16 -9.85 -0.23 -3.16
C ARG A 16 -9.79 -0.87 -4.55
N LYS A 17 -10.94 -1.15 -5.17
CA LYS A 17 -11.03 -1.73 -6.52
C LYS A 17 -10.29 -0.89 -7.56
N PHE A 18 -10.36 0.44 -7.44
CA PHE A 18 -9.65 1.34 -8.35
C PHE A 18 -8.14 1.32 -8.15
N LEU A 19 -7.66 1.28 -6.91
CA LEU A 19 -6.22 1.24 -6.60
C LEU A 19 -5.56 -0.11 -6.96
N GLU A 20 -6.32 -1.20 -6.91
CA GLU A 20 -5.85 -2.55 -7.25
C GLU A 20 -5.93 -2.87 -8.75
N SER A 21 -6.60 -2.02 -9.55
CA SER A 21 -6.76 -2.23 -11.00
C SER A 21 -5.42 -2.18 -11.73
N ASP A 22 -5.36 -2.84 -12.88
CA ASP A 22 -4.25 -2.70 -13.84
C ASP A 22 -4.52 -1.61 -14.90
N ASP A 23 -5.75 -1.08 -14.94
CA ASP A 23 -6.11 0.03 -15.80
C ASP A 23 -5.59 1.37 -15.20
N LEU A 24 -4.80 2.09 -16.00
CA LEU A 24 -4.15 3.34 -15.57
C LEU A 24 -5.17 4.43 -15.19
N ALA A 25 -6.32 4.49 -15.87
CA ALA A 25 -7.34 5.48 -15.58
C ALA A 25 -8.07 5.15 -14.27
N MET A 26 -8.34 3.87 -14.01
CA MET A 26 -8.90 3.41 -12.73
C MET A 26 -7.94 3.69 -11.57
N ILE A 27 -6.65 3.37 -11.69
CA ILE A 27 -5.66 3.69 -10.66
C ILE A 27 -5.64 5.20 -10.38
N THR A 28 -5.63 6.02 -11.43
CA THR A 28 -5.62 7.48 -11.31
C THR A 28 -6.87 7.99 -10.58
N MET A 29 -8.04 7.43 -10.89
CA MET A 29 -9.30 7.72 -10.18
C MET A 29 -9.21 7.34 -8.70
N GLY A 30 -8.70 6.15 -8.40
CA GLY A 30 -8.48 5.70 -7.02
C GLY A 30 -7.55 6.64 -6.24
N LEU A 31 -6.43 7.05 -6.84
CA LEU A 31 -5.51 8.02 -6.24
C LEU A 31 -6.14 9.40 -6.00
N SER A 32 -7.06 9.82 -6.88
CA SER A 32 -7.83 11.06 -6.71
C SER A 32 -8.83 10.95 -5.56
N MET A 33 -9.59 9.85 -5.52
CA MET A 33 -10.56 9.57 -4.46
C MET A 33 -9.90 9.47 -3.09
N ALA A 34 -8.76 8.79 -2.98
CA ALA A 34 -8.00 8.70 -1.73
C ALA A 34 -7.62 10.10 -1.19
N LYS A 35 -7.22 11.03 -2.07
CA LYS A 35 -6.87 12.40 -1.69
C LYS A 35 -8.06 13.22 -1.18
N GLY A 36 -9.28 12.84 -1.58
CA GLY A 36 -10.53 13.47 -1.14
C GLY A 36 -11.08 12.88 0.16
N SER A 37 -10.59 11.72 0.60
CA SER A 37 -10.94 11.15 1.91
C SER A 37 -10.09 11.78 3.02
N ALA A 38 -10.72 12.18 4.12
CA ALA A 38 -10.04 12.86 5.23
C ALA A 38 -8.97 11.99 5.90
N ASP A 39 -9.15 10.66 5.88
CA ASP A 39 -8.20 9.68 6.41
C ASP A 39 -8.14 8.45 5.51
N ALA A 40 -6.93 8.05 5.11
CA ALA A 40 -6.70 6.80 4.39
C ALA A 40 -6.44 5.67 5.39
N SER A 41 -7.18 4.55 5.24
CA SER A 41 -7.00 3.36 6.07
C SER A 41 -5.57 2.78 5.99
N ARG A 42 -5.20 1.93 6.96
CA ARG A 42 -3.91 1.20 6.97
C ARG A 42 -3.68 0.45 5.65
N GLN A 43 -4.75 -0.13 5.10
CA GLN A 43 -4.74 -0.89 3.84
C GLN A 43 -4.60 0.04 2.64
N THR A 44 -5.36 1.15 2.60
CA THR A 44 -5.29 2.16 1.53
C THR A 44 -3.90 2.77 1.42
N LEU A 45 -3.27 3.13 2.54
CA LEU A 45 -1.89 3.62 2.54
C LEU A 45 -0.89 2.57 2.05
N GLY A 46 -1.11 1.30 2.38
CA GLY A 46 -0.33 0.18 1.84
C GLY A 46 -0.46 0.05 0.32
N LEU A 47 -1.68 0.09 -0.23
CA LEU A 47 -1.91 0.06 -1.67
C LEU A 47 -1.22 1.22 -2.40
N ILE A 48 -1.39 2.44 -1.90
CA ILE A 48 -0.75 3.63 -2.48
C ILE A 48 0.78 3.53 -2.41
N LEU A 49 1.32 3.02 -1.29
CA LEU A 49 2.76 2.79 -1.15
C LEU A 49 3.26 1.74 -2.15
N GLY A 50 2.52 0.65 -2.37
CA GLY A 50 2.84 -0.36 -3.37
C GLY A 50 2.88 0.22 -4.79
N LEU A 51 1.91 1.05 -5.14
CA LEU A 51 1.90 1.78 -6.41
C LEU A 51 3.11 2.71 -6.54
N TYR A 52 3.44 3.47 -5.49
CA TYR A 52 4.61 4.35 -5.47
C TYR A 52 5.93 3.56 -5.67
N MET A 53 6.07 2.44 -4.97
CA MET A 53 7.32 1.68 -4.98
C MET A 53 7.48 0.84 -6.26
N PHE A 54 6.44 0.14 -6.71
CA PHE A 54 6.62 -0.96 -7.66
C PHE A 54 5.86 -0.84 -8.97
N HIS A 55 4.93 0.12 -9.12
CA HIS A 55 4.17 0.21 -10.36
C HIS A 55 5.07 0.38 -11.60
N GLY A 56 4.80 -0.32 -12.71
CA GLY A 56 5.64 -0.27 -13.91
C GLY A 56 5.65 1.11 -14.59
N ASP A 57 4.49 1.76 -14.64
CA ASP A 57 4.33 3.13 -15.16
C ASP A 57 4.91 4.20 -14.21
N LYS A 58 5.79 5.06 -14.73
CA LYS A 58 6.49 6.11 -13.98
C LYS A 58 5.54 7.21 -13.47
N GLU A 59 4.54 7.59 -14.26
CA GLU A 59 3.58 8.63 -13.90
C GLU A 59 2.67 8.16 -12.77
N ILE A 60 2.25 6.89 -12.79
CA ILE A 60 1.51 6.29 -11.67
C ILE A 60 2.36 6.31 -10.39
N ARG A 61 3.65 5.95 -10.46
CA ARG A 61 4.55 6.03 -9.28
C ARG A 61 4.64 7.45 -8.74
N SER A 62 4.72 8.46 -9.62
CA SER A 62 4.79 9.88 -9.25
C SER A 62 3.50 10.37 -8.57
N LEU A 63 2.35 10.03 -9.14
CA LEU A 63 1.04 10.35 -8.58
C LEU A 63 0.82 9.67 -7.22
N ALA A 64 1.21 8.40 -7.09
CA ALA A 64 1.12 7.64 -5.86
C ALA A 64 2.05 8.20 -4.77
N LYS A 65 3.29 8.59 -5.12
CA LYS A 65 4.20 9.29 -4.19
C LYS A 65 3.57 10.56 -3.63
N THR A 66 2.97 11.36 -4.52
CA THR A 66 2.29 12.60 -4.15
C THR A 66 1.10 12.33 -3.22
N ALA A 67 0.27 11.34 -3.56
CA ALA A 67 -0.86 10.91 -2.74
C ALA A 67 -0.41 10.45 -1.35
N PHE A 68 0.60 9.58 -1.29
CA PHE A 68 1.16 9.07 -0.04
C PHE A 68 1.70 10.19 0.84
N THR A 69 2.45 11.14 0.26
CA THR A 69 3.04 12.25 1.02
C THR A 69 1.97 13.15 1.65
N LYS A 70 0.83 13.31 0.95
CA LYS A 70 -0.31 14.11 1.42
C LYS A 70 -1.12 13.39 2.50
N LEU A 71 -1.37 12.08 2.33
CA LEU A 71 -2.29 11.30 3.17
C LEU A 71 -1.61 10.64 4.36
N ALA A 72 -0.37 10.16 4.21
CA ALA A 72 0.27 9.40 5.27
C ALA A 72 0.66 10.29 6.46
N PRO A 73 0.56 9.78 7.70
CA PRO A 73 1.11 10.44 8.88
C PRO A 73 2.62 10.70 8.77
N SER A 74 3.15 11.57 9.64
CA SER A 74 4.56 11.96 9.60
C SER A 74 5.53 10.79 9.78
N VAL A 75 5.19 9.83 10.65
CA VAL A 75 6.05 8.69 11.01
C VAL A 75 6.27 7.75 9.82
N PRO A 76 5.24 7.18 9.16
CA PRO A 76 5.44 6.36 7.96
C PRO A 76 6.18 7.07 6.84
N LYS A 77 5.94 8.37 6.61
CA LYS A 77 6.67 9.15 5.60
C LYS A 77 8.18 9.17 5.87
N ARG A 78 8.57 9.34 7.14
CA ARG A 78 9.98 9.34 7.54
C ARG A 78 10.62 7.98 7.38
N ILE A 79 9.91 6.90 7.71
CA ILE A 79 10.39 5.52 7.54
C ILE A 79 10.62 5.22 6.06
N VAL A 80 9.62 5.45 5.21
CA VAL A 80 9.74 5.23 3.75
C VAL A 80 10.92 6.04 3.19
N ARG A 81 11.09 7.31 3.58
CA ARG A 81 12.22 8.13 3.12
C ARG A 81 13.59 7.60 3.59
N LYS A 82 13.66 7.01 4.79
CA LYS A 82 14.90 6.44 5.36
C LYS A 82 15.33 5.19 4.59
N TYR A 83 14.37 4.33 4.22
CA TYR A 83 14.66 3.00 3.69
C TYR A 83 14.54 2.87 2.17
N TRP A 84 13.71 3.69 1.52
CA TRP A 84 13.39 3.54 0.11
C TRP A 84 13.97 4.65 -0.77
N GLN A 85 14.65 4.24 -1.85
CA GLN A 85 15.06 5.07 -2.97
C GLN A 85 14.65 4.41 -4.28
N ALA A 86 14.51 5.19 -5.36
CA ALA A 86 13.99 4.69 -6.63
C ALA A 86 14.91 3.62 -7.26
N GLU A 87 16.20 3.77 -7.05
CA GLU A 87 17.28 2.94 -7.58
C GLU A 87 17.32 1.56 -6.91
N TYR A 88 16.67 1.40 -5.75
CA TYR A 88 16.66 0.16 -4.98
C TYR A 88 15.79 -0.93 -5.58
N ARG A 89 14.86 -0.59 -6.49
CA ARG A 89 13.98 -1.57 -7.16
C ARG A 89 14.72 -2.70 -7.84
N THR A 90 15.91 -2.42 -8.35
CA THR A 90 16.71 -3.36 -9.14
C THR A 90 17.91 -3.91 -8.37
N GLN A 91 17.96 -3.71 -7.05
CA GLN A 91 19.11 -4.06 -6.22
C GLN A 91 18.74 -5.19 -5.25
N SER A 92 19.26 -6.39 -5.49
CA SER A 92 18.96 -7.60 -4.70
C SER A 92 19.30 -7.45 -3.21
N TRP A 93 20.41 -6.79 -2.87
CA TRP A 93 20.84 -6.60 -1.48
C TRP A 93 19.83 -5.82 -0.62
N VAL A 94 18.98 -4.98 -1.24
CA VAL A 94 17.95 -4.21 -0.51
C VAL A 94 16.97 -5.16 0.19
N TRP A 95 16.75 -6.32 -0.40
CA TRP A 95 15.84 -7.32 0.13
C TRP A 95 16.45 -8.13 1.28
N ASP A 96 17.77 -8.16 1.40
CA ASP A 96 18.52 -8.82 2.47
C ASP A 96 18.53 -7.96 3.74
N GLY A 97 17.45 -8.03 4.51
CA GLY A 97 17.32 -7.41 5.83
C GLY A 97 16.97 -5.92 5.84
N TRP A 98 17.42 -5.13 4.86
CA TRP A 98 17.10 -3.69 4.81
C TRP A 98 15.59 -3.45 4.59
N MET A 99 15.00 -4.14 3.61
CA MET A 99 13.55 -4.11 3.37
C MET A 99 12.75 -4.73 4.53
N GLN A 100 13.29 -5.76 5.19
CA GLN A 100 12.63 -6.38 6.35
C GLN A 100 12.45 -5.38 7.49
N LYS A 101 13.49 -4.58 7.80
CA LYS A 101 13.39 -3.51 8.80
C LYS A 101 12.36 -2.45 8.40
N MET A 102 12.34 -2.05 7.12
CA MET A 102 11.32 -1.13 6.62
C MET A 102 9.91 -1.68 6.83
N VAL A 103 9.67 -2.94 6.44
CA VAL A 103 8.38 -3.63 6.56
C VAL A 103 7.88 -3.63 8.00
N SER A 104 8.74 -3.98 8.97
CA SER A 104 8.38 -3.94 10.39
C SER A 104 8.07 -2.52 10.86
N GLU A 105 8.93 -1.54 10.56
CA GLU A 105 8.73 -0.16 11.03
C GLU A 105 7.45 0.47 10.44
N VAL A 106 7.11 0.20 9.17
CA VAL A 106 5.87 0.74 8.57
C VAL A 106 4.61 0.06 9.10
N ASP A 107 4.68 -1.23 9.44
CA ASP A 107 3.58 -1.97 10.07
C ASP A 107 3.21 -1.37 11.42
N GLU A 108 4.22 -1.21 12.28
CA GLU A 108 4.11 -0.55 13.59
C GLU A 108 3.60 0.89 13.45
N ALA A 109 3.97 1.59 12.37
CA ALA A 109 3.52 2.95 12.08
C ALA A 109 2.12 3.02 11.44
N GLY A 110 1.40 1.91 11.34
CA GLY A 110 0.01 1.88 10.90
C GLY A 110 -0.19 1.66 9.40
N ILE A 111 0.80 1.17 8.65
CA ILE A 111 0.60 0.77 7.24
C ILE A 111 0.58 -0.76 7.17
N ASN A 112 -0.46 -1.36 6.60
CA ASN A 112 -0.45 -2.82 6.43
C ASN A 112 0.54 -3.21 5.32
N PRO A 113 1.63 -3.95 5.63
CA PRO A 113 2.69 -4.22 4.68
C PRO A 113 2.30 -5.17 3.54
N VAL A 114 1.32 -6.04 3.77
CA VAL A 114 0.87 -7.03 2.78
C VAL A 114 0.43 -6.34 1.49
N TYR A 115 -0.26 -5.20 1.60
CA TYR A 115 -0.80 -4.49 0.44
C TYR A 115 0.27 -3.84 -0.45
N PHE A 116 1.38 -3.37 0.12
CA PHE A 116 2.46 -2.84 -0.73
C PHE A 116 3.36 -3.95 -1.28
N LEU A 117 3.58 -5.00 -0.50
CA LEU A 117 4.39 -6.16 -0.88
C LEU A 117 3.73 -6.96 -2.02
N THR A 118 2.42 -7.15 -1.98
CA THR A 118 1.67 -7.82 -3.07
C THR A 118 1.79 -7.08 -4.40
N ARG A 119 1.84 -5.73 -4.41
CA ARG A 119 2.13 -4.99 -5.65
C ARG A 119 3.55 -5.26 -6.16
N GLY A 120 4.51 -5.43 -5.25
CA GLY A 120 5.86 -5.87 -5.57
C GLY A 120 5.91 -7.28 -6.16
N LEU A 121 5.05 -8.22 -5.74
CA LEU A 121 4.95 -9.54 -6.37
C LEU A 121 4.52 -9.46 -7.84
N VAL A 122 3.55 -8.60 -8.13
CA VAL A 122 3.03 -8.43 -9.50
C VAL A 122 4.10 -7.83 -10.41
N ALA A 123 4.77 -6.77 -9.95
CA ALA A 123 5.66 -5.96 -10.79
C ALA A 123 7.16 -6.34 -10.71
N GLY A 124 7.58 -7.13 -9.72
CA GLY A 124 8.98 -7.51 -9.51
C GLY A 124 9.47 -8.62 -10.43
N ASP A 125 10.80 -8.71 -10.57
CA ASP A 125 11.50 -9.85 -11.17
C ASP A 125 11.49 -11.09 -10.25
N GLU A 126 12.06 -12.20 -10.70
CA GLU A 126 12.07 -13.47 -9.95
C GLU A 126 12.73 -13.35 -8.57
N ASP A 127 13.86 -12.67 -8.49
CA ASP A 127 14.60 -12.44 -7.24
C ASP A 127 13.77 -11.58 -6.27
N THR A 128 13.19 -10.48 -6.77
CA THR A 128 12.30 -9.62 -5.99
C THR A 128 11.08 -10.39 -5.49
N ARG A 129 10.47 -11.22 -6.33
CA ARG A 129 9.32 -12.05 -5.95
C ARG A 129 9.70 -13.05 -4.86
N GLY A 130 10.83 -13.75 -5.01
CA GLY A 130 11.34 -14.70 -4.02
C GLY A 130 11.54 -14.05 -2.65
N ALA A 131 12.20 -12.89 -2.63
CA ALA A 131 12.39 -12.13 -1.40
C ALA A 131 11.08 -11.67 -0.76
N ILE A 132 10.12 -11.16 -1.55
CA ILE A 132 8.83 -10.74 -1.02
C ILE A 132 8.07 -11.93 -0.42
N ILE A 133 8.10 -13.11 -1.04
CA ILE A 133 7.49 -14.32 -0.49
C ILE A 133 8.10 -14.68 0.86
N GLU A 134 9.43 -14.62 0.98
CA GLU A 134 10.13 -14.86 2.25
C GLU A 134 9.70 -13.88 3.34
N ILE A 135 9.61 -12.58 3.00
CA ILE A 135 9.16 -11.53 3.92
C ILE A 135 7.72 -11.80 4.36
N LEU A 136 6.81 -12.06 3.41
CA LEU A 136 5.39 -12.33 3.70
C LEU A 136 5.23 -13.55 4.62
N GLY A 137 6.03 -14.60 4.44
CA GLY A 137 6.02 -15.79 5.30
C GLY A 137 6.43 -15.53 6.75
N LYS A 138 7.12 -14.41 7.04
CA LYS A 138 7.55 -14.01 8.39
C LYS A 138 6.58 -13.06 9.09
N ILE A 139 5.62 -12.48 8.36
CA ILE A 139 4.65 -11.56 8.94
C ILE A 139 3.66 -12.36 9.80
N LYS A 140 3.57 -12.02 11.09
CA LYS A 140 2.55 -12.58 11.97
C LYS A 140 1.19 -12.03 11.53
N VAL A 141 0.30 -12.90 11.06
CA VAL A 141 -1.09 -12.52 10.81
C VAL A 141 -1.72 -12.22 12.18
N VAL A 142 -1.92 -10.94 12.47
CA VAL A 142 -2.71 -10.53 13.63
C VAL A 142 -4.17 -10.75 13.26
N ASP A 143 -4.84 -11.62 14.00
CA ASP A 143 -6.27 -11.86 13.85
C ASP A 143 -7.05 -10.61 14.31
N GLU A 144 -7.54 -9.83 13.33
CA GLU A 144 -8.33 -8.62 13.56
C GLU A 144 -9.70 -8.91 14.23
N SER A 145 -10.06 -10.19 14.43
CA SER A 145 -11.24 -10.61 15.21
C SER A 145 -11.14 -10.30 16.71
N SER A 146 -9.94 -10.00 17.22
CA SER A 146 -9.67 -10.00 18.67
C SER A 146 -9.91 -8.66 19.37
N THR A 147 -10.38 -7.61 18.69
CA THR A 147 -10.72 -6.32 19.33
C THR A 147 -12.16 -6.23 19.83
N VAL A 148 -12.90 -7.34 19.89
CA VAL A 148 -14.12 -7.42 20.70
C VAL A 148 -13.80 -8.04 22.05
N VAL A 149 -13.19 -7.26 22.94
CA VAL A 149 -13.13 -7.62 24.37
C VAL A 149 -13.45 -6.41 25.24
N ALA A 150 -14.65 -6.50 25.82
CA ALA A 150 -15.25 -5.79 26.96
C ALA A 150 -15.58 -4.30 26.81
#